data_AF-A0A6L5QIQ2-F1
#
_entry.id   AF-A0A6L5QIQ2-F1
#
_cell.length_a   1.000
_cell.length_b   1.000
_cell.length_c   1.000
_cell.angle_alpha   90.00
_cell.angle_beta   90.00
_cell.angle_gamma   90.00
#
_symmetry.space_group_name_H-M   'P 1'
#
loop_
_entity.id
_entity.type
_entity.pdbx_description
1 polymer ?
#
loop_
_entity_poly.entity_id
_entity_poly.type
_entity_poly.pdbx_seq_one_letter_code
_entity_poly.pdbx_strand_id
1 'polypeptide(L)'
;MMRAAAQLLALLALLAGSAAAADVPPLVATLAQDYIAAHPDARPYLEPTVAASYAREFLDGFLAPDGSRSGGPALSLDAYHAGQAYRNAHPQALNAILTGYGYVRVNKLGRWTDGFEVSLFEPEDARGGWWVGYLRRQPDRPEPGRVRMDGYLSPEGEYGHLGMFRHQVLAISITAP
;
A
#
# COMPACT_ATOMS: atom_id res chain seq x y z
N MET A 1 34.26 -30.98 28.26
CA MET A 1 32.96 -31.55 27.87
C MET A 1 32.29 -30.55 26.93
N MET A 2 32.48 -30.72 25.63
CA MET A 2 31.87 -29.93 24.55
C MET A 2 30.70 -30.73 24.00
N ARG A 3 29.46 -30.33 24.28
CA ARG A 3 28.24 -30.76 23.56
C ARG A 3 27.13 -29.74 23.77
N ALA A 4 26.81 -28.96 22.75
CA ALA A 4 25.45 -28.76 22.23
C ALA A 4 25.47 -27.66 21.15
N ALA A 5 25.42 -28.11 19.89
CA ALA A 5 24.68 -27.52 18.77
C ALA A 5 24.70 -25.98 18.65
N ALA A 6 25.46 -25.32 17.77
CA ALA A 6 25.61 -25.58 16.34
C ALA A 6 24.30 -26.05 15.66
N GLN A 7 23.15 -25.49 16.05
CA GLN A 7 21.87 -25.60 15.33
C GLN A 7 20.84 -24.62 15.92
N LEU A 8 20.96 -23.34 15.56
CA LEU A 8 19.80 -22.44 15.43
C LEU A 8 20.10 -21.27 14.47
N LEU A 9 20.92 -21.54 13.44
CA LEU A 9 20.75 -20.87 12.15
C LEU A 9 19.80 -21.75 11.36
N ALA A 10 18.74 -21.15 10.82
CA ALA A 10 17.64 -21.76 10.07
C ALA A 10 16.57 -22.47 10.92
N LEU A 11 15.64 -21.70 11.49
CA LEU A 11 14.24 -22.12 11.58
C LEU A 11 13.35 -20.89 11.27
N LEU A 12 12.75 -20.91 10.07
CA LEU A 12 11.52 -20.20 9.63
C LEU A 12 11.63 -18.66 9.47
N ALA A 13 11.84 -18.01 8.31
CA ALA A 13 11.57 -18.39 6.92
C ALA A 13 10.22 -19.07 6.71
N LEU A 14 9.12 -18.46 7.16
CA LEU A 14 7.76 -18.57 6.62
C LEU A 14 6.79 -17.79 7.53
N LEU A 15 6.76 -16.47 7.37
CA LEU A 15 5.57 -15.67 7.62
C LEU A 15 5.42 -14.73 6.43
N ALA A 16 4.24 -14.82 5.81
CA ALA A 16 3.88 -14.22 4.53
C ALA A 16 4.19 -12.72 4.43
N GLY A 17 4.42 -12.30 3.18
CA GLY A 17 4.70 -10.94 2.71
C GLY A 17 4.28 -9.82 3.65
N SER A 18 5.19 -9.46 4.56
CA SER A 18 5.14 -8.16 5.21
C SER A 18 6.06 -7.28 4.40
N ALA A 19 5.49 -6.30 3.69
CA ALA A 19 6.26 -5.12 3.32
C ALA A 19 6.97 -4.66 4.59
N ALA A 20 8.28 -4.87 4.62
CA ALA A 20 9.06 -4.82 5.84
C ALA A 20 8.88 -3.44 6.49
N ALA A 21 8.85 -3.42 7.82
CA ALA A 21 8.77 -2.23 8.67
C ALA A 21 9.95 -1.23 8.53
N ALA A 22 10.68 -1.25 7.41
CA ALA A 22 11.90 -0.49 7.21
C ALA A 22 11.68 0.97 6.77
N ASP A 23 10.54 1.32 6.14
CA ASP A 23 10.34 2.65 5.55
C ASP A 23 8.99 3.27 5.92
N VAL A 24 8.63 3.32 7.21
CA VAL A 24 7.50 4.16 7.65
C VAL A 24 7.91 5.63 7.45
N PRO A 25 7.20 6.43 6.63
CA PRO A 25 7.56 7.83 6.44
C PRO A 25 7.66 8.54 7.81
N PRO A 26 8.67 9.40 8.06
CA PRO A 26 8.85 10.03 9.37
C PRO A 26 7.60 10.73 9.91
N LEU A 27 6.82 11.35 9.02
CA LEU A 27 5.51 11.92 9.34
C LEU A 27 4.55 10.90 9.97
N VAL A 28 4.46 9.72 9.39
CA VAL A 28 3.54 8.66 9.83
C VAL A 28 3.99 8.08 11.16
N ALA A 29 5.30 8.00 11.39
CA ALA A 29 5.86 7.64 12.69
C ALA A 29 5.50 8.69 13.77
N THR A 30 5.55 9.99 13.45
CA THR A 30 5.11 11.06 14.36
C THR A 30 3.61 10.96 14.66
N LEU A 31 2.76 10.77 13.65
CA LEU A 31 1.31 10.61 13.85
C LEU A 31 0.97 9.41 14.73
N ALA A 32 1.68 8.28 14.53
CA ALA A 32 1.53 7.12 15.40
C ALA A 32 1.92 7.45 16.86
N GLN A 33 3.00 8.20 17.07
CA GLN A 33 3.42 8.63 18.41
C GLN A 33 2.42 9.58 19.08
N ASP A 34 1.86 10.52 18.33
CA ASP A 34 0.85 11.47 18.82
C ASP A 34 -0.43 10.74 19.26
N TYR A 35 -0.88 9.75 18.47
CA TYR A 35 -2.01 8.90 18.86
C TYR A 35 -1.76 8.16 20.17
N ILE A 36 -0.56 7.59 20.34
CA ILE A 36 -0.15 6.87 21.55
C ILE A 36 -0.11 7.80 22.76
N ALA A 37 0.36 9.04 22.57
CA ALA A 37 0.38 10.04 23.63
C ALA A 37 -1.03 10.44 24.09
N ALA A 38 -1.97 10.54 23.16
CA ALA A 38 -3.38 10.87 23.44
C ALA A 38 -4.19 9.70 24.06
N HIS A 39 -3.75 8.45 23.88
CA HIS A 39 -4.46 7.25 24.33
C HIS A 39 -3.57 6.36 25.21
N PRO A 40 -3.25 6.79 26.45
CA PRO A 40 -2.35 6.05 27.34
C PRO A 40 -2.85 4.65 27.70
N ASP A 41 -4.16 4.39 27.63
CA ASP A 41 -4.76 3.07 27.87
C ASP A 41 -4.54 2.09 26.71
N ALA A 42 -4.12 2.59 25.54
CA ALA A 42 -3.70 1.77 24.41
C ALA A 42 -2.24 1.31 24.53
N ARG A 43 -1.52 1.75 25.58
CA ARG A 43 -0.10 1.40 25.83
C ARG A 43 0.22 -0.10 25.96
N PRO A 44 -0.66 -0.96 26.51
CA PRO A 44 -0.37 -2.40 26.61
C PRO A 44 -0.30 -3.13 25.27
N TYR A 45 -0.70 -2.50 24.16
CA TYR A 45 -0.66 -3.08 22.81
C TYR A 45 0.57 -2.63 22.00
N LEU A 46 1.51 -1.91 22.62
CA LEU A 46 2.68 -1.23 22.00
C LEU A 46 3.88 -2.14 21.72
N GLU A 47 3.67 -3.18 20.94
CA GLU A 47 4.78 -3.86 20.27
C GLU A 47 5.24 -3.05 19.04
N PRO A 48 6.46 -3.25 18.50
CA PRO A 48 6.94 -2.65 17.24
C PRO A 48 5.99 -2.82 16.04
N THR A 49 5.01 -3.70 16.18
CA THR A 49 3.90 -3.94 15.27
C THR A 49 2.90 -2.79 15.19
N VAL A 50 2.80 -1.88 16.19
CA VAL A 50 1.82 -0.78 16.21
C VAL A 50 2.15 0.32 15.22
N ALA A 51 3.39 0.80 15.17
CA ALA A 51 3.79 1.83 14.19
C ALA A 51 3.64 1.29 12.76
N ALA A 52 3.99 0.02 12.53
CA ALA A 52 3.79 -0.63 11.24
C ALA A 52 2.30 -0.83 10.90
N SER A 53 1.47 -1.17 11.89
CA SER A 53 0.01 -1.30 11.72
C SER A 53 -0.60 0.07 11.44
N TYR A 54 -0.30 1.08 12.24
CA TYR A 54 -0.75 2.45 12.03
C TYR A 54 -0.32 2.96 10.65
N ALA A 55 0.93 2.73 10.25
CA ALA A 55 1.40 3.16 8.95
C ALA A 55 0.68 2.48 7.80
N ARG A 56 0.35 1.19 7.92
CA ARG A 56 -0.44 0.47 6.91
C ARG A 56 -1.85 1.01 6.82
N GLU A 57 -2.51 1.17 7.96
CA GLU A 57 -3.89 1.65 8.04
C GLU A 57 -4.01 3.11 7.59
N PHE A 58 -3.00 3.92 7.90
CA PHE A 58 -2.87 5.28 7.35
C PHE A 58 -2.75 5.29 5.84
N LEU A 59 -1.91 4.42 5.25
CA LEU A 59 -1.79 4.34 3.80
C LEU A 59 -3.12 3.93 3.16
N ASP A 60 -3.81 2.94 3.72
CA ASP A 60 -5.13 2.51 3.23
C ASP A 60 -6.12 3.68 3.18
N GLY A 61 -6.16 4.49 4.25
CA GLY A 61 -6.99 5.70 4.31
C GLY A 61 -6.55 6.76 3.31
N PHE A 62 -5.24 6.99 3.19
CA PHE A 62 -4.66 7.95 2.27
C PHE A 62 -4.94 7.61 0.80
N LEU A 63 -5.00 6.32 0.47
CA LEU A 63 -5.35 5.81 -0.87
C LEU A 63 -6.86 5.80 -1.14
N ALA A 64 -7.70 5.90 -0.11
CA ALA A 64 -9.15 5.90 -0.20
C ALA A 64 -9.76 7.17 0.42
N PRO A 65 -9.50 8.38 -0.13
CA PRO A 65 -9.91 9.65 0.48
C PRO A 65 -11.42 9.82 0.72
N ASP A 66 -12.24 9.13 -0.07
CA ASP A 66 -13.70 9.12 0.03
C ASP A 66 -14.26 7.73 0.43
N GLY A 67 -13.37 6.83 0.86
CA GLY A 67 -13.72 5.46 1.25
C GLY A 67 -14.44 5.41 2.60
N SER A 68 -15.15 4.32 2.84
CA SER A 68 -15.72 4.02 4.15
C SER A 68 -15.13 2.73 4.70
N ARG A 69 -14.87 2.73 6.00
CA ARG A 69 -14.46 1.55 6.75
C ARG A 69 -15.26 1.50 8.05
N SER A 70 -15.87 0.35 8.32
CA SER A 70 -16.61 0.11 9.56
C SER A 70 -16.06 -1.13 10.26
N GLY A 71 -16.04 -1.08 11.59
CA GLY A 71 -15.47 -2.14 12.43
C GLY A 71 -13.94 -2.14 12.49
N GLY A 72 -13.41 -2.97 13.38
CA GLY A 72 -11.97 -3.08 13.65
C GLY A 72 -11.52 -2.34 14.91
N PRO A 73 -10.24 -2.48 15.29
CA PRO A 73 -9.66 -1.78 16.44
C PRO A 73 -9.72 -0.26 16.28
N ALA A 74 -9.89 0.47 17.39
CA ALA A 74 -9.93 1.93 17.38
C ALA A 74 -8.68 2.56 16.72
N LEU A 75 -7.50 1.97 16.94
CA LEU A 75 -6.25 2.38 16.31
C LEU A 75 -6.31 2.31 14.77
N SER A 76 -6.83 1.21 14.22
CA SER A 76 -6.92 1.02 12.77
C SER A 76 -7.89 2.02 12.13
N LEU A 77 -9.02 2.27 12.78
CA LEU A 77 -10.00 3.27 12.30
C LEU A 77 -9.45 4.70 12.40
N ASP A 78 -8.76 5.03 13.49
CA ASP A 78 -8.10 6.33 13.63
C ASP A 78 -7.05 6.56 12.54
N ALA A 79 -6.12 5.62 12.38
CA ALA A 79 -5.08 5.69 11.36
C ALA A 79 -5.66 5.86 9.95
N TYR A 80 -6.70 5.08 9.63
CA TYR A 80 -7.41 5.20 8.36
C TYR A 80 -8.01 6.59 8.14
N HIS A 81 -8.73 7.13 9.13
CA HIS A 81 -9.29 8.48 9.04
C HIS A 81 -8.20 9.57 8.99
N ALA A 82 -7.08 9.40 9.70
CA ALA A 82 -5.94 10.29 9.64
C ALA A 82 -5.33 10.32 8.23
N GLY A 83 -5.22 9.17 7.57
CA GLY A 83 -4.80 9.06 6.17
C GLY A 83 -5.72 9.83 5.22
N GLN A 84 -7.03 9.66 5.35
CA GLN A 84 -8.03 10.38 4.56
C GLN A 84 -7.94 11.90 4.77
N ALA A 85 -7.93 12.33 6.04
CA ALA A 85 -7.83 13.74 6.41
C ALA A 85 -6.56 14.38 5.84
N TYR A 86 -5.41 13.69 5.96
CA TYR A 86 -4.15 14.16 5.42
C TYR A 86 -4.18 14.25 3.89
N ARG A 87 -4.74 13.24 3.20
CA ARG A 87 -4.88 13.24 1.73
C ARG A 87 -5.71 14.42 1.23
N ASN A 88 -6.79 14.73 1.94
CA ASN A 88 -7.72 15.81 1.58
C ASN A 88 -7.14 17.20 1.88
N ALA A 89 -6.42 17.36 2.99
CA ALA A 89 -5.77 18.62 3.35
C ALA A 89 -4.49 18.91 2.54
N HIS A 90 -3.79 17.87 2.09
CA HIS A 90 -2.49 17.97 1.41
C HIS A 90 -2.48 17.23 0.07
N PRO A 91 -3.30 17.62 -0.93
CA PRO A 91 -3.37 16.91 -2.20
C PRO A 91 -2.03 16.85 -2.95
N GLN A 92 -1.15 17.83 -2.73
CA GLN A 92 0.21 17.94 -3.27
C GLN A 92 1.21 16.96 -2.62
N ALA A 93 0.92 16.42 -1.43
CA ALA A 93 1.82 15.51 -0.72
C ALA A 93 1.82 14.08 -1.30
N LEU A 94 0.93 13.78 -2.27
CA LEU A 94 0.76 12.47 -2.89
C LEU A 94 2.08 11.79 -3.28
N ASN A 95 2.93 12.50 -4.02
CA ASN A 95 4.20 11.95 -4.47
C ASN A 95 5.13 11.64 -3.29
N ALA A 96 5.28 12.57 -2.34
CA ALA A 96 6.16 12.40 -1.19
C ALA A 96 5.71 11.24 -0.29
N ILE A 97 4.40 11.10 -0.06
CA ILE A 97 3.87 9.99 0.74
C ILE A 97 4.08 8.66 0.01
N LEU A 98 3.63 8.53 -1.24
CA LEU A 98 3.73 7.25 -1.96
C LEU A 98 5.19 6.79 -2.14
N THR A 99 6.10 7.70 -2.47
CA THR A 99 7.53 7.38 -2.55
C THR A 99 8.12 7.00 -1.19
N GLY A 100 7.66 7.62 -0.11
CA GLY A 100 8.00 7.22 1.26
C GLY A 100 7.56 5.79 1.59
N TYR A 101 6.44 5.33 1.03
CA TYR A 101 5.98 3.93 1.13
C TYR A 101 6.61 3.00 0.06
N GLY A 102 7.63 3.46 -0.66
CA GLY A 102 8.35 2.66 -1.66
C GLY A 102 7.66 2.55 -3.02
N TYR A 103 6.57 3.29 -3.27
CA TYR A 103 5.97 3.32 -4.60
C TYR A 103 6.86 4.09 -5.58
N VAL A 104 6.93 3.61 -6.82
CA VAL A 104 7.72 4.20 -7.89
C VAL A 104 6.79 4.77 -8.96
N ARG A 105 7.04 6.01 -9.39
CA ARG A 105 6.27 6.60 -10.50
C ARG A 105 6.58 5.86 -11.81
N VAL A 106 5.54 5.50 -12.55
CA VAL A 106 5.65 4.78 -13.82
C VAL A 106 4.82 5.47 -14.90
N ASN A 107 5.37 5.51 -16.12
CA ASN A 107 4.64 5.81 -17.35
C ASN A 107 4.95 4.69 -18.35
N LYS A 108 3.99 3.81 -18.61
CA LYS A 108 4.22 2.55 -19.34
C LYS A 108 3.16 2.34 -20.40
N LEU A 109 3.59 1.79 -21.53
CA LEU A 109 2.70 1.30 -22.57
C LEU A 109 2.46 -0.20 -22.32
N GLY A 110 1.24 -0.66 -22.49
CA GLY A 110 0.89 -2.05 -22.16
C GLY A 110 -0.53 -2.42 -22.56
N ARG A 111 -0.88 -3.68 -22.30
CA ARG A 111 -2.24 -4.18 -22.46
C ARG A 111 -2.98 -4.04 -21.14
N TRP A 112 -4.12 -3.36 -21.14
CA TRP A 112 -5.04 -3.32 -20.01
C TRP A 112 -6.27 -4.18 -20.31
N THR A 113 -6.62 -5.03 -19.34
CA THR A 113 -7.83 -5.86 -19.34
C THR A 113 -8.65 -5.45 -18.11
N ASP A 114 -9.93 -5.14 -18.30
CA ASP A 114 -10.86 -4.77 -17.23
C ASP A 114 -12.10 -5.68 -17.24
N GLY A 115 -12.58 -6.06 -16.07
CA GLY A 115 -13.67 -7.00 -15.85
C GLY A 115 -14.02 -7.13 -14.36
N PHE A 116 -15.07 -7.90 -14.05
CA PHE A 116 -15.66 -7.99 -12.70
C PHE A 116 -14.65 -8.37 -11.59
N GLU A 117 -13.69 -9.25 -11.88
CA GLU A 117 -12.66 -9.72 -10.93
C GLU A 117 -11.23 -9.45 -11.42
N VAL A 118 -11.08 -8.79 -12.56
CA VAL A 118 -9.78 -8.60 -13.23
C VAL A 118 -9.65 -7.16 -13.68
N SER A 119 -8.73 -6.42 -13.06
CA SER A 119 -8.21 -5.16 -13.62
C SER A 119 -6.70 -5.33 -13.72
N LEU A 120 -6.23 -5.76 -14.89
CA LEU A 120 -4.88 -6.23 -15.14
C LEU A 120 -4.18 -5.36 -16.18
N PHE A 121 -3.00 -4.85 -15.86
CA PHE A 121 -2.12 -4.19 -16.81
C PHE A 121 -0.83 -4.98 -17.03
N GLU A 122 -0.52 -5.28 -18.28
CA GLU A 122 0.69 -5.95 -18.72
C GLU A 122 1.57 -4.97 -19.49
N PRO A 123 2.62 -4.41 -18.87
CA PRO A 123 3.55 -3.51 -19.54
C PRO A 123 4.31 -4.22 -20.66
N GLU A 124 4.59 -3.53 -21.77
CA GLU A 124 5.33 -4.10 -22.91
C GLU A 124 6.82 -4.35 -22.58
N ASP A 125 7.38 -3.58 -21.64
CA ASP A 125 8.81 -3.57 -21.32
C ASP A 125 9.14 -4.20 -19.95
N ALA A 126 8.17 -4.85 -19.31
CA ALA A 126 8.35 -5.53 -18.04
C ALA A 126 7.61 -6.88 -18.01
N ARG A 127 8.08 -7.79 -17.15
CA ARG A 127 7.44 -9.09 -16.97
C ARG A 127 6.41 -9.02 -15.86
N GLY A 128 5.34 -9.79 -16.04
CA GLY A 128 4.28 -9.93 -15.05
C GLY A 128 3.19 -8.88 -15.20
N GLY A 129 1.99 -9.27 -14.78
CA GLY A 129 0.83 -8.39 -14.76
C GLY A 129 0.71 -7.64 -13.45
N TRP A 130 0.23 -6.40 -13.52
CA TRP A 130 -0.01 -5.53 -12.38
C TRP A 130 -1.50 -5.36 -12.16
N TRP A 131 -1.96 -5.47 -10.92
CA TRP A 131 -3.32 -5.10 -10.58
C TRP A 131 -3.52 -3.60 -10.76
N VAL A 132 -4.63 -3.16 -11.34
CA VAL A 132 -4.93 -1.74 -11.56
C VAL A 132 -5.85 -1.24 -10.44
N GLY A 133 -5.30 -0.39 -9.58
CA GLY A 133 -6.06 0.50 -8.68
C GLY A 133 -6.12 1.92 -9.24
N TYR A 134 -6.86 2.82 -8.59
CA TYR A 134 -7.04 4.21 -9.03
C TYR A 134 -6.78 5.18 -7.87
N LEU A 135 -6.00 6.24 -8.11
CA LEU A 135 -5.76 7.31 -7.11
C LEU A 135 -6.85 8.38 -7.08
N ARG A 136 -7.75 8.34 -8.06
CA ARG A 136 -8.88 9.24 -8.19
C ARG A 136 -10.11 8.41 -8.50
N ARG A 137 -11.29 8.99 -8.24
CA ARG A 137 -12.55 8.53 -8.83
C ARG A 137 -12.31 8.32 -10.33
N GLN A 138 -12.63 7.13 -10.85
CA GLN A 138 -12.19 6.63 -12.16
C GLN A 138 -12.15 7.76 -13.22
N PRO A 139 -10.98 8.05 -13.83
CA PRO A 139 -10.95 8.95 -14.97
C PRO A 139 -11.75 8.36 -16.13
N ASP A 140 -12.15 9.18 -17.11
CA ASP A 140 -12.74 8.69 -18.37
C ASP A 140 -11.85 7.56 -18.93
N ARG A 141 -12.43 6.38 -19.09
CA ARG A 141 -11.69 5.16 -19.40
C ARG A 141 -11.67 4.94 -20.91
N PRO A 142 -10.49 4.74 -21.53
CA PRO A 142 -10.45 4.16 -22.86
C PRO A 142 -11.01 2.73 -22.80
N GLU A 143 -11.45 2.23 -23.95
CA GLU A 143 -11.76 0.79 -24.08
C GLU A 143 -10.54 -0.05 -23.67
N PRO A 144 -10.74 -1.20 -22.97
CA PRO A 144 -9.67 -2.13 -22.68
C PRO A 144 -8.90 -2.52 -23.96
N GLY A 145 -7.59 -2.67 -23.83
CA GLY A 145 -6.71 -2.88 -24.97
C GLY A 145 -5.33 -2.29 -24.73
N ARG A 146 -4.67 -1.86 -25.80
CA ARG A 146 -3.36 -1.22 -25.70
C ARG A 146 -3.53 0.20 -25.19
N VAL A 147 -2.92 0.52 -24.05
CA VAL A 147 -3.06 1.82 -23.37
C VAL A 147 -1.73 2.29 -22.79
N ARG A 148 -1.62 3.60 -22.60
CA ARG A 148 -0.58 4.21 -21.77
C ARG A 148 -1.10 4.42 -20.35
N MET A 149 -0.36 3.88 -19.40
CA MET A 149 -0.63 3.91 -17.97
C MET A 149 0.35 4.89 -17.30
N ASP A 150 -0.16 5.95 -16.70
CA ASP A 150 0.60 6.81 -15.78
C ASP A 150 0.09 6.59 -14.36
N GLY A 151 0.98 6.32 -13.42
CA GLY A 151 0.60 5.95 -12.06
C GLY A 151 1.79 5.63 -11.18
N TYR A 152 1.51 5.04 -10.03
CA TYR A 152 2.53 4.60 -9.08
C TYR A 152 2.51 3.07 -8.95
N LEU A 153 3.65 2.43 -9.22
CA LEU A 153 3.85 1.00 -9.03
C LEU A 153 4.21 0.73 -7.57
N SER A 154 3.50 -0.18 -6.93
CA SER A 154 3.77 -0.59 -5.57
C SER A 154 5.08 -1.38 -5.44
N PRO A 155 5.66 -1.47 -4.23
CA PRO A 155 6.58 -2.56 -3.89
C PRO A 155 5.97 -3.95 -4.15
N GLU A 156 6.78 -5.00 -4.07
CA GLU A 156 6.27 -6.37 -4.11
C GLU A 156 5.34 -6.65 -2.92
N GLY A 157 4.23 -7.34 -3.18
CA GLY A 157 3.22 -7.69 -2.20
C GLY A 157 2.15 -8.60 -2.78
N GLU A 158 0.96 -8.59 -2.18
CA GLU A 158 -0.20 -9.36 -2.62
C GLU A 158 -1.34 -8.39 -2.90
N TYR A 159 -1.71 -8.26 -4.18
CA TYR A 159 -2.68 -7.27 -4.66
C TYR A 159 -3.79 -7.90 -5.48
N GLY A 160 -4.88 -7.14 -5.64
CA GLY A 160 -6.04 -7.53 -6.43
C GLY A 160 -6.93 -8.56 -5.74
N HIS A 161 -7.87 -9.11 -6.50
CA HIS A 161 -8.77 -10.14 -5.99
C HIS A 161 -7.96 -11.36 -5.52
N LEU A 162 -8.11 -11.75 -4.26
CA LEU A 162 -7.40 -12.86 -3.60
C LEU A 162 -5.86 -12.73 -3.54
N GLY A 163 -5.28 -11.53 -3.73
CA GLY A 163 -3.83 -11.32 -3.58
C GLY A 163 -2.96 -11.94 -4.68
N MET A 164 -3.53 -12.21 -5.86
CA MET A 164 -2.84 -12.95 -6.93
C MET A 164 -1.76 -12.16 -7.68
N PHE A 165 -1.67 -10.84 -7.49
CA PHE A 165 -0.73 -9.97 -8.19
C PHE A 165 0.41 -9.54 -7.29
N ARG A 166 1.65 -9.64 -7.78
CA ARG A 166 2.85 -9.19 -7.04
C ARG A 166 2.95 -7.67 -6.89
N HIS A 167 2.34 -6.94 -7.83
CA HIS A 167 2.34 -5.48 -7.82
C HIS A 167 0.95 -4.96 -8.14
N GLN A 168 0.67 -3.77 -7.62
CA GLN A 168 -0.42 -2.91 -8.04
C GLN A 168 0.15 -1.65 -8.71
N VAL A 169 -0.46 -1.23 -9.81
CA VAL A 169 -0.34 0.14 -10.31
C VAL A 169 -1.53 0.96 -9.82
N LEU A 170 -1.25 2.04 -9.12
CA LEU A 170 -2.24 3.05 -8.73
C LEU A 170 -2.32 4.09 -9.85
N ALA A 171 -3.27 3.90 -10.76
CA ALA A 171 -3.42 4.70 -11.97
C ALA A 171 -3.86 6.14 -11.63
N ILE A 172 -3.18 7.09 -12.25
CA ILE A 172 -3.56 8.51 -12.30
C ILE A 172 -4.33 8.76 -13.60
N SER A 173 -3.83 8.23 -14.71
CA SER A 173 -4.49 8.28 -16.01
C SER A 173 -4.22 7.02 -16.82
N ILE A 174 -5.23 6.61 -17.57
CA ILE A 174 -5.16 5.57 -18.58
C ILE A 174 -5.59 6.23 -19.89
N THR A 175 -4.72 6.23 -20.90
CA THR A 175 -5.00 6.88 -22.19
C THR A 175 -4.78 5.91 -23.34
N ALA A 176 -5.31 6.25 -24.52
CA ALA A 176 -4.90 5.60 -25.76
C ALA A 176 -3.35 5.67 -25.93
N PRO A 177 -2.76 4.75 -26.70
CA PRO A 177 -1.30 4.58 -26.87
C PRO A 177 -0.49 5.85 -27.17
#